data_AF-T1BI64-F1
#
_entry.id   AF-T1BI64-F1
#
_cell.length_a   1.000
_cell.length_b   1.000
_cell.length_c   1.000
_cell.angle_alpha   90.00
_cell.angle_beta   90.00
_cell.angle_gamma   90.00
#
_symmetry.space_group_name_H-M   'P 1'
#
loop_
_entity.id
_entity.type
_entity.pdbx_description
1 polymer ?
#
loop_
_entity_poly.entity_id
_entity_poly.type
_entity_poly.pdbx_seq_one_letter_code
_entity_poly.pdbx_strand_id
1 'polypeptide(L)' 'LRQQHGFARNPERYFGIAAVYSMENVRRAPDVDAACEPGSLDCGGGLGSVMHVTASFGMAAAGKTLELLLR' A
#
# COMPACT_ATOMS: atom_id res chain seq x y z
N LEU A 1 -1.18 -0.99 -15.14
CA LEU A 1 0.24 -1.07 -15.60
C LEU A 1 0.44 -2.05 -16.76
N ARG A 2 0.22 -3.36 -16.59
CA ARG A 2 0.47 -4.34 -17.67
C ARG A 2 -0.53 -4.26 -18.83
N GLN A 3 -1.84 -4.22 -18.55
CA GLN A 3 -2.86 -4.24 -19.60
C GLN A 3 -2.96 -2.92 -20.37
N GLN A 4 -2.96 -1.78 -19.66
CA GLN A 4 -3.22 -0.47 -20.26
C GLN A 4 -1.97 0.36 -20.58
N HIS A 5 -0.81 0.04 -19.97
CA HIS A 5 0.43 0.84 -20.14
C HIS A 5 1.62 0.00 -20.65
N GLY A 6 1.38 -1.21 -21.15
CA GLY A 6 2.39 -2.01 -21.84
C GLY A 6 3.56 -2.53 -20.97
N PHE A 7 3.45 -2.48 -19.64
CA PHE A 7 4.49 -3.00 -18.75
C PHE A 7 4.71 -4.51 -18.95
N ALA A 8 5.96 -4.96 -18.85
CA ALA A 8 6.34 -6.35 -19.11
C ALA A 8 5.58 -7.35 -18.23
N ARG A 9 5.20 -8.49 -18.82
CA ARG A 9 4.62 -9.64 -18.08
C ARG A 9 5.70 -10.56 -17.51
N ASN A 10 6.93 -10.52 -18.03
CA ASN A 10 8.04 -11.28 -17.48
C ASN A 10 8.30 -10.81 -16.03
N PRO A 11 8.13 -11.67 -15.01
CA PRO A 11 8.35 -11.31 -13.61
C PRO A 11 9.80 -10.95 -13.30
N GLU A 12 10.76 -11.41 -14.09
CA GLU A 12 12.19 -11.07 -13.93
C GLU A 12 12.52 -9.66 -14.39
N ARG A 13 11.66 -9.04 -15.22
CA ARG A 13 11.86 -7.66 -15.68
C ARG A 13 11.39 -6.67 -14.62
N TYR A 14 12.33 -5.86 -14.15
CA TYR A 14 12.06 -4.80 -13.20
C TYR A 14 11.17 -3.71 -13.81
N PHE A 15 10.21 -3.21 -13.03
CA PHE A 15 9.31 -2.13 -13.47
C PHE A 15 9.94 -0.73 -13.41
N GLY A 16 11.06 -0.57 -12.71
CA GLY A 16 11.72 0.73 -12.56
C GLY A 16 10.98 1.69 -11.63
N ILE A 17 9.96 1.21 -10.91
CA ILE A 17 9.14 2.01 -9.99
C ILE A 17 9.49 1.59 -8.56
N ALA A 18 9.99 2.54 -7.77
CA ALA A 18 10.17 2.34 -6.34
C ALA A 18 8.81 2.23 -5.66
N ALA A 19 8.65 1.24 -4.79
CA ALA A 19 7.41 1.00 -4.05
C ALA A 19 7.73 0.64 -2.59
N VAL A 20 6.98 1.22 -1.66
CA VAL A 20 6.98 0.84 -0.24
C VAL A 20 5.86 -0.17 -0.02
N TYR A 21 6.19 -1.32 0.54
CA TYR A 21 5.24 -2.42 0.76
C TYR A 21 5.59 -3.21 2.04
N SER A 22 4.60 -3.91 2.60
CA SER A 22 4.82 -4.86 3.71
C SER A 22 4.96 -6.28 3.19
N MET A 23 5.81 -7.07 3.83
CA MET A 23 5.82 -8.53 3.68
C MET A 23 4.79 -9.22 4.59
N GLU A 24 4.12 -8.47 5.46
CA GLU A 24 3.05 -8.99 6.31
C GLU A 24 1.85 -9.45 5.45
N ASN A 25 1.30 -10.62 5.79
CA ASN A 25 0.11 -11.12 5.13
C ASN A 25 -1.12 -10.28 5.49
N VAL A 26 -1.97 -10.02 4.49
CA VAL A 26 -3.17 -9.20 4.66
C VAL A 26 -4.15 -9.88 5.62
N ARG A 27 -4.45 -9.22 6.74
CA ARG A 27 -5.44 -9.68 7.71
C ARG A 27 -6.82 -9.19 7.31
N ARG A 28 -7.80 -10.10 7.25
CA ARG A 28 -9.22 -9.74 7.15
C ARG A 28 -9.82 -9.75 8.55
N ALA A 29 -10.73 -8.80 8.81
CA ALA A 29 -11.47 -8.79 10.06
C ALA A 29 -12.28 -10.11 10.17
N PRO A 30 -12.23 -10.82 11.31
CA PRO A 30 -12.94 -12.08 11.48
C PRO A 30 -14.47 -11.90 11.62
N ASP A 31 -14.95 -10.73 12.08
CA ASP A 31 -16.38 -10.43 12.25
C ASP A 31 -16.73 -9.02 11.75
N VAL A 32 -17.86 -8.92 11.04
CA VAL A 32 -18.42 -7.69 10.46
C VAL A 32 -18.88 -6.69 11.52
N ASP A 33 -19.14 -7.14 12.75
CA ASP A 33 -19.69 -6.33 13.83
C ASP A 33 -18.64 -5.59 14.67
N ALA A 34 -17.34 -5.90 14.48
CA ALA A 34 -16.24 -5.18 15.13
C ALA A 34 -15.72 -3.99 14.29
N ALA A 35 -16.26 -3.79 13.08
CA ALA A 35 -15.92 -2.69 12.20
C ALA A 35 -16.84 -1.49 12.50
N CYS A 36 -16.31 -0.48 13.20
CA CYS A 36 -17.06 0.72 13.60
C CYS A 36 -17.72 1.48 12.44
N GLU A 37 -18.99 1.86 12.63
CA GLU A 37 -19.75 2.90 11.91
C GLU A 37 -19.45 4.32 12.49
N PRO A 38 -19.76 5.45 11.80
CA PRO A 38 -19.34 5.90 10.49
C PRO A 38 -18.42 7.15 10.56
N GLY A 39 -17.42 7.25 9.65
CA GLY A 39 -16.48 8.38 9.57
C GLY A 39 -15.27 8.27 8.62
N SER A 40 -15.06 7.10 7.98
CA SER A 40 -14.12 6.80 6.86
C SER A 40 -12.60 6.75 7.14
N LEU A 41 -12.02 5.56 6.92
CA LEU A 41 -10.67 5.26 6.37
C LEU A 41 -10.58 3.75 6.00
N ASP A 42 -11.58 3.24 5.26
CA ASP A 42 -11.84 1.83 4.87
C ASP A 42 -12.43 0.89 5.95
N CYS A 43 -13.63 1.20 6.46
CA CYS A 43 -14.48 0.23 7.18
C CYS A 43 -15.73 -0.20 6.39
N GLY A 44 -15.89 0.23 5.14
CA GLY A 44 -17.04 -0.11 4.28
C GLY A 44 -16.77 -1.36 3.45
N GLY A 45 -16.71 -2.54 4.08
CA GLY A 45 -16.55 -3.83 3.38
C GLY A 45 -15.15 -4.11 2.81
N GLY A 46 -14.14 -3.31 3.19
CA GLY A 46 -12.75 -3.42 2.76
C GLY A 46 -11.79 -3.98 3.83
N LEU A 47 -10.49 -3.79 3.60
CA LEU A 47 -9.44 -4.07 4.59
C LEU A 47 -9.40 -2.93 5.62
N GLY A 48 -9.37 -3.25 6.92
CA GLY A 48 -9.19 -2.23 7.95
C GLY A 48 -7.83 -1.53 7.84
N SER A 49 -7.76 -0.26 8.25
CA SER A 49 -6.52 0.52 8.27
C SER A 49 -6.26 1.15 9.64
N VAL A 50 -4.98 1.40 9.94
CA VAL A 50 -4.54 2.04 11.19
C VAL A 50 -3.47 3.09 10.89
N MET A 51 -3.59 4.25 11.54
CA MET A 51 -2.74 5.41 11.27
C MET A 51 -1.24 5.10 11.38
N HIS A 52 -0.82 4.34 12.39
CA HIS A 52 0.61 4.07 12.60
C HIS A 52 1.23 3.26 11.44
N VAL A 53 0.44 2.42 10.76
CA VAL A 53 0.88 1.69 9.57
C VAL A 53 0.87 2.61 8.36
N THR A 54 -0.24 3.30 8.07
CA THR A 54 -0.33 4.14 6.87
C THR A 54 0.62 5.34 6.92
N ALA A 55 0.81 5.96 8.09
CA ALA A 55 1.74 7.06 8.28
C ALA A 55 3.20 6.62 8.13
N SER A 56 3.59 5.47 8.69
CA SER A 56 4.96 4.96 8.54
C SER A 56 5.30 4.64 7.08
N PHE A 57 4.33 4.12 6.33
CA PHE A 57 4.47 3.91 4.87
C PHE A 57 4.68 5.22 4.12
N GLY A 58 3.90 6.26 4.44
CA GLY A 58 4.07 7.59 3.86
C GLY A 58 5.45 8.18 4.16
N MET A 59 5.92 8.06 5.41
CA MET A 59 7.24 8.56 5.82
C MET A 59 8.38 7.80 5.12
N ALA A 60 8.27 6.48 4.99
CA ALA A 60 9.25 5.69 4.24
C ALA A 60 9.28 6.08 2.75
N ALA A 61 8.12 6.35 2.14
CA ALA A 61 8.05 6.81 0.75
C ALA A 61 8.68 8.20 0.58
N ALA A 62 8.43 9.13 1.52
CA ALA A 62 9.06 10.44 1.52
C ALA A 62 10.59 10.34 1.65
N GLY A 63 11.08 9.51 2.58
CA GLY A 63 12.51 9.23 2.73
C GLY A 63 13.14 8.70 1.43
N LYS A 64 12.47 7.74 0.78
CA LYS A 64 12.96 7.21 -0.50
C LYS A 64 12.96 8.25 -1.62
N THR A 65 11.97 9.13 -1.63
CA THR A 65 11.88 10.21 -2.62
C THR A 65 13.04 11.19 -2.45
N LEU A 66 13.37 11.56 -1.22
CA LEU A 66 14.52 12.42 -0.94
C LEU A 66 15.84 11.80 -1.41
N GLU A 67 16.07 10.51 -1.18
CA GLU A 67 17.25 9.80 -1.70
C GLU A 67 17.35 9.84 -3.23
N LEU A 68 16.21 9.76 -3.92
CA LEU A 68 16.16 9.79 -5.38
C LEU A 68 16.42 11.19 -5.94
N LEU A 69 15.97 12.24 -5.25
CA LEU A 69 16.15 13.64 -5.66
C LEU A 69 17.55 14.19 -5.35
N LEU A 70 18.20 13.66 -4.31
CA LEU A 70 19.55 14.08 -3.89
C LEU A 70 20.66 13.28 -4.60
N ARG A 71 20.31 12.40 -5.53
CA ARG A 71 21.23 11.69 -6.43
C ARG A 71 21.35 12.42 -7.76
#